data_AF-A0A7X7GZW2-F1
#
_entry.id   AF-A0A7X7GZW2-F1
#
_cell.length_a   1.000
_cell.length_b   1.000
_cell.length_c   1.000
_cell.angle_alpha   90.00
_cell.angle_beta   90.00
_cell.angle_gamma   90.00
#
_symmetry.space_group_name_H-M   'P 1'
#
loop_
_entity.id
_entity.type
_entity.pdbx_description
1 polymer ?
#
loop_
_entity_poly.entity_id
_entity_poly.type
_entity_poly.pdbx_seq_one_letter_code
_entity_poly.pdbx_strand_id
1 'polypeptide(L)'
;MENRLQRLLEGNNEAHRVEWAREWKARGGRVIGVMSSYVPEEVIWAAGMLPWRITGTWKENINLASVYRSRSTCSYCSHALESFLAGELDFLDGV
;
A
#
# COMPACT_ATOMS: atom_id res chain seq x y z
N MET A 1 -5.88 24.87 -11.63
CA MET A 1 -4.68 24.12 -11.16
C MET A 1 -4.88 23.60 -9.75
N GLU A 2 -5.40 24.43 -8.84
CA GLU A 2 -5.69 24.11 -7.44
C GLU A 2 -6.60 22.89 -7.22
N ASN A 3 -7.71 22.78 -7.94
CA ASN A 3 -8.64 21.64 -7.82
C ASN A 3 -7.98 20.27 -8.14
N ARG A 4 -6.99 20.23 -9.05
CA ARG A 4 -6.27 18.99 -9.38
C ARG A 4 -5.34 18.59 -8.24
N LEU A 5 -4.66 19.56 -7.62
CA LEU A 5 -3.78 19.31 -6.49
C LEU A 5 -4.58 18.81 -5.28
N GLN A 6 -5.70 19.46 -4.96
CA GLN A 6 -6.59 19.04 -3.87
C GLN A 6 -7.02 17.58 -4.03
N ARG A 7 -7.47 17.19 -5.23
CA ARG A 7 -7.82 15.79 -5.54
C ARG A 7 -6.68 14.80 -5.26
N LEU A 8 -5.44 15.15 -5.64
CA LEU A 8 -4.29 14.28 -5.43
C LEU A 8 -3.94 14.14 -3.93
N LEU A 9 -4.08 15.23 -3.17
CA LEU A 9 -3.87 15.21 -1.72
C LEU A 9 -4.95 14.39 -1.01
N GLU A 10 -6.21 14.60 -1.38
CA GLU A 10 -7.36 13.87 -0.83
C GLU A 10 -7.27 12.37 -1.10
N GLY A 11 -6.87 11.96 -2.31
CA GLY A 11 -6.75 10.56 -2.67
C GLY A 11 -5.56 9.83 -2.02
N ASN A 12 -4.57 10.55 -1.49
CA ASN A 12 -3.38 9.95 -0.89
C ASN A 12 -3.35 10.02 0.64
N ASN A 13 -4.42 10.47 1.28
CA ASN A 13 -4.52 10.47 2.74
C ASN A 13 -4.84 9.07 3.29
N GLU A 14 -4.71 8.88 4.61
CA GLU A 14 -4.94 7.59 5.27
C GLU A 14 -6.34 7.00 4.99
N ALA A 15 -7.37 7.86 4.95
CA ALA A 15 -8.76 7.43 4.78
C ALA A 15 -9.09 6.93 3.37
N HIS A 16 -8.53 7.57 2.33
CA HIS A 16 -8.92 7.33 0.94
C HIS A 16 -7.89 6.52 0.12
N ARG A 17 -6.64 6.38 0.57
CA ARG A 17 -5.56 5.71 -0.20
C ARG A 17 -5.88 4.28 -0.68
N VAL A 18 -6.76 3.57 0.03
CA VAL A 18 -7.19 2.20 -0.30
C VAL A 18 -8.51 2.15 -1.05
N GLU A 19 -9.23 3.27 -1.14
CA GLU A 19 -10.58 3.33 -1.72
C GLU A 19 -10.58 2.84 -3.17
N TRP A 20 -9.68 3.38 -3.99
CA TRP A 20 -9.59 2.98 -5.40
C TRP A 20 -9.23 1.49 -5.59
N ALA A 21 -8.37 0.95 -4.74
CA ALA A 21 -8.04 -0.49 -4.76
C ALA A 21 -9.24 -1.35 -4.35
N ARG A 22 -10.01 -0.92 -3.35
CA ARG A 22 -11.25 -1.59 -2.92
C ARG A 22 -12.32 -1.54 -4.01
N GLU A 23 -12.50 -0.40 -4.67
CA GLU A 23 -13.40 -0.27 -5.82
C GLU A 23 -12.98 -1.18 -6.98
N TRP A 24 -11.67 -1.27 -7.25
CA TRP A 24 -11.13 -2.19 -8.25
C TRP A 24 -11.48 -3.64 -7.93
N LYS A 25 -11.33 -4.06 -6.66
CA LYS A 25 -11.76 -5.39 -6.21
C LYS A 25 -13.27 -5.59 -6.29
N ALA A 26 -14.07 -4.58 -5.98
CA ALA A 26 -15.52 -4.65 -6.10
C ALA A 26 -15.98 -4.89 -7.55
N ARG A 27 -15.18 -4.49 -8.55
CA ARG A 27 -15.41 -4.79 -9.97
C ARG A 27 -14.87 -6.18 -10.40
N GLY A 28 -14.39 -6.99 -9.46
CA GLY A 28 -13.84 -8.34 -9.72
C GLY A 28 -12.35 -8.37 -10.09
N GLY A 29 -11.65 -7.24 -10.02
CA GLY A 29 -10.22 -7.16 -10.29
C GLY A 29 -9.37 -7.67 -9.11
N ARG A 30 -8.11 -8.01 -9.39
CA ARG A 30 -7.10 -8.34 -8.36
C ARG A 30 -6.13 -7.19 -8.15
N VAL A 31 -5.59 -7.08 -6.94
CA VAL A 31 -4.66 -6.02 -6.54
C VAL A 31 -3.34 -6.62 -6.06
N ILE A 32 -2.22 -6.19 -6.65
CA ILE A 32 -0.87 -6.63 -6.29
C ILE A 32 -0.14 -5.48 -5.62
N GLY A 33 0.33 -5.68 -4.39
CA GLY A 33 1.16 -4.74 -3.68
C GLY A 33 2.53 -4.60 -4.35
N VAL A 34 3.04 -3.38 -4.47
CA VAL A 34 4.40 -3.13 -4.97
C VAL A 34 5.21 -2.41 -3.91
N MET A 35 6.37 -2.97 -3.53
CA MET A 35 7.24 -2.40 -2.49
C MET A 35 8.45 -1.65 -3.07
N SER A 36 8.96 -2.11 -4.21
CA SER A 36 10.14 -1.53 -4.86
C SER A 36 9.73 -0.71 -6.09
N SER A 37 10.45 0.37 -6.36
CA SER A 37 10.32 1.12 -7.62
C SER A 37 10.81 0.35 -8.85
N TYR A 38 11.47 -0.79 -8.63
CA TYR A 38 11.94 -1.68 -9.70
C TYR A 38 10.94 -2.79 -10.05
N VAL A 39 9.79 -2.87 -9.38
CA VAL A 39 8.74 -3.82 -9.77
C VAL A 39 8.19 -3.40 -11.12
N PRO A 40 8.13 -4.29 -12.12
CA PRO A 40 7.59 -3.97 -13.44
C PRO A 40 6.06 -3.88 -13.38
N GLU A 41 5.54 -2.72 -12.97
CA GLU A 41 4.10 -2.44 -12.84
C GLU A 41 3.34 -2.68 -14.15
N GLU A 42 4.00 -2.49 -15.30
CA GLU A 42 3.44 -2.73 -16.63
C GLU A 42 3.07 -4.20 -16.86
N VAL A 43 3.83 -5.15 -16.30
CA VAL A 43 3.53 -6.58 -16.39
C VAL A 43 2.29 -6.93 -15.56
N ILE A 44 2.17 -6.32 -14.38
CA ILE A 44 1.00 -6.48 -13.50
C ILE A 44 -0.25 -5.93 -14.18
N TRP A 45 -0.14 -4.74 -14.77
CA TRP A 45 -1.21 -4.13 -15.57
C TRP A 45 -1.60 -4.97 -16.78
N ALA A 46 -0.63 -5.48 -17.54
CA ALA A 46 -0.88 -6.33 -18.71
C ALA A 46 -1.60 -7.64 -18.34
N ALA A 47 -1.39 -8.14 -17.12
CA ALA A 47 -2.11 -9.29 -16.59
C ALA A 47 -3.53 -8.95 -16.07
N GLY A 48 -4.00 -7.71 -16.24
CA GLY A 48 -5.33 -7.27 -15.81
C GLY A 48 -5.45 -7.07 -14.29
N MET A 49 -4.33 -6.86 -13.59
CA MET A 49 -4.28 -6.64 -12.15
C MET A 49 -3.84 -5.21 -11.85
N LEU A 50 -4.26 -4.67 -10.71
CA LEU A 50 -3.89 -3.33 -10.27
C LEU A 50 -2.59 -3.38 -9.44
N PRO A 51 -1.47 -2.81 -9.89
CA PRO A 51 -0.34 -2.56 -9.01
C PRO A 51 -0.68 -1.44 -8.02
N TRP A 52 -0.45 -1.68 -6.73
CA TRP A 52 -0.76 -0.74 -5.66
C TRP A 52 0.45 -0.53 -4.76
N ARG A 53 0.90 0.72 -4.61
CA ARG A 53 2.11 1.04 -3.86
C ARG A 53 1.92 0.86 -2.36
N ILE A 54 2.69 -0.05 -1.76
CA ILE A 54 2.77 -0.17 -0.30
C ILE A 54 3.63 1.00 0.22
N THR A 55 3.05 1.81 1.10
CA THR A 55 3.75 2.92 1.78
C THR A 55 3.95 2.68 3.28
N GLY A 56 3.42 1.59 3.84
CA GLY A 56 3.43 1.29 5.27
C GLY A 56 2.29 1.96 6.05
N THR A 57 2.28 1.74 7.37
CA THR A 57 1.23 2.24 8.26
C THR A 57 1.42 3.73 8.53
N TRP A 58 0.29 4.45 8.63
CA TRP A 58 0.26 5.86 9.05
C TRP A 58 0.37 6.03 10.57
N LYS A 59 0.32 4.92 11.31
CA LYS A 59 0.50 4.91 12.76
C LYS A 59 1.96 5.13 13.11
N GLU A 60 2.18 5.84 14.22
CA GLU A 60 3.53 6.10 14.74
C GLU A 60 4.19 4.84 15.30
N ASN A 61 3.40 3.92 15.86
CA ASN A 61 3.91 2.74 16.55
C ASN A 61 4.03 1.52 15.63
N ILE A 62 5.13 0.78 15.80
CA ILE A 62 5.45 -0.47 15.07
C ILE A 62 5.58 -1.65 16.02
N ASN A 63 4.59 -1.85 16.88
CA ASN A 63 4.68 -2.82 17.98
C ASN A 63 4.80 -4.26 17.48
N LEU A 64 4.03 -4.62 16.45
CA LEU A 64 4.04 -5.98 15.89
C LEU A 64 5.35 -6.25 15.13
N ALA A 65 5.79 -5.30 14.30
CA ALA A 65 7.01 -5.42 13.52
C ALA A 65 8.28 -5.40 14.38
N SER A 66 8.27 -4.70 15.52
CA SER A 66 9.43 -4.59 16.42
C SER A 66 9.88 -5.91 17.03
N VAL A 67 9.00 -6.91 17.07
CA VAL A 67 9.30 -8.28 17.51
C VAL A 67 10.24 -8.97 16.51
N TYR A 68 10.13 -8.64 15.22
CA TYR A 68 10.86 -9.29 14.14
C TYR A 68 12.01 -8.44 13.59
N ARG A 69 11.98 -7.12 13.83
CA ARG A 69 12.94 -6.16 13.26
C ARG A 69 13.48 -5.22 14.33
N SER A 70 14.81 -5.10 14.37
CA SER A 70 15.47 -4.08 15.17
C SER A 70 15.11 -2.66 14.70
N ARG A 71 15.03 -1.73 15.65
CA ARG A 71 14.86 -0.29 15.41
C ARG A 71 15.95 0.34 14.54
N SER A 72 17.13 -0.29 14.46
CA SER A 72 18.25 0.17 13.63
C SER A 72 18.12 -0.17 12.14
N THR A 73 17.04 -0.84 11.73
CA THR A 73 16.80 -1.21 10.34
C THR A 73 15.95 -0.18 9.61
N CYS A 74 15.81 -0.32 8.28
CA CYS A 74 14.99 0.58 7.45
C CYS A 74 13.56 0.75 8.01
N SER A 75 13.17 2.00 8.28
CA SER A 75 11.86 2.35 8.82
C SER A 75 10.72 1.95 7.88
N TYR A 76 10.88 2.16 6.57
CA TYR A 76 9.89 1.78 5.57
C TYR A 76 9.52 0.29 5.67
N CYS A 77 10.50 -0.60 5.72
CA CYS A 77 10.26 -2.04 5.86
C CYS A 77 9.56 -2.39 7.17
N SER A 78 9.89 -1.69 8.27
CA SER A 78 9.23 -1.91 9.56
C SER A 78 7.77 -1.45 9.54
N HIS A 79 7.47 -0.29 8.94
CA HIS A 79 6.09 0.20 8.79
C HIS A 79 5.28 -0.63 7.79
N ALA A 80 5.90 -1.15 6.73
CA ALA A 80 5.26 -2.07 5.79
C ALA A 80 4.91 -3.41 6.47
N LEU A 81 5.84 -3.95 7.27
CA LEU A 81 5.58 -5.15 8.06
C LEU A 81 4.50 -4.91 9.11
N GLU A 82 4.47 -3.76 9.77
CA GLU A 82 3.41 -3.41 10.73
C GLU A 82 2.05 -3.41 10.04
N SER A 83 1.90 -2.74 8.89
CA SER A 83 0.64 -2.77 8.13
C SER A 83 0.20 -4.18 7.74
N PHE A 84 1.16 -5.04 7.37
CA PHE A 84 0.86 -6.42 7.01
C PHE A 84 0.38 -7.23 8.22
N LEU A 85 1.08 -7.12 9.36
CA LEU A 85 0.73 -7.83 10.60
C LEU A 85 -0.56 -7.30 11.25
N ALA A 86 -0.87 -6.02 11.06
CA ALA A 86 -2.09 -5.39 11.55
C ALA A 86 -3.33 -5.63 10.66
N GLY A 87 -3.19 -6.33 9.53
CA GLY A 87 -4.28 -6.60 8.58
C GLY A 87 -4.68 -5.39 7.72
N GLU A 88 -3.91 -4.30 7.72
CA GLU A 88 -4.21 -3.11 6.91
C GLU A 88 -4.13 -3.40 5.40
N LEU A 89 -3.42 -4.47 5.03
CA LEU A 89 -3.14 -4.86 3.64
C LEU A 89 -3.92 -6.11 3.19
N ASP A 90 -4.90 -6.59 3.96
CA ASP A 90 -5.67 -7.81 3.65
C ASP A 90 -6.48 -7.74 2.34
N PHE A 91 -6.62 -6.54 1.76
CA PHE A 91 -7.24 -6.37 0.46
C PHE A 91 -6.31 -6.79 -0.70
N LEU A 92 -5.00 -6.89 -0.49
CA LEU A 92 -4.04 -7.31 -1.52
C LEU A 92 -4.17 -8.81 -1.82
N ASP A 93 -4.07 -9.18 -3.09
CA ASP A 93 -4.06 -10.57 -3.55
C ASP A 93 -2.63 -11.13 -3.72
N GLY A 94 -1.61 -10.28 -3.56
CA GLY A 94 -0.18 -10.60 -3.62
C GLY A 94 0.70 -9.39 -3.37
N VAL A 95 2.02 -9.60 -3.21
CA VAL A 95 3.08 -8.58 -3.02
C VAL A 95 4.31 -8.96 -3.84
#